data_AF-A0A920IPA1-F1
#
_entry.id   AF-A0A920IPA1-F1
#
_cell.length_a   1.000
_cell.length_b   1.000
_cell.length_c   1.000
_cell.angle_alpha   90.00
_cell.angle_beta   90.00
_cell.angle_gamma   90.00
#
_symmetry.space_group_name_H-M   'P 1'
#
loop_
_entity.id
_entity.type
_entity.pdbx_description
1 polymer ?
#
loop_
_entity_poly.entity_id
_entity_poly.type
_entity_poly.pdbx_seq_one_letter_code
_entity_poly.pdbx_strand_id
1 'polypeptide(L)' 'MTADDFVWSWMRILTASLGSQYPDMLYYLEGAEEYHTGKITDFNEVGIKAIDDHTLKVNLKSPTPFFLGF' A
#
# COMPACT_ATOMS: atom_id res chain seq x y z
N MET A 1 -17.22 4.83 4.24
CA MET A 1 -15.83 4.41 4.42
C MET A 1 -15.82 2.89 4.41
N THR A 2 -15.22 2.31 3.39
CA THR A 2 -15.01 0.86 3.25
C THR A 2 -13.52 0.55 3.14
N ALA A 3 -13.15 -0.73 3.20
CA ALA A 3 -11.77 -1.16 2.98
C ALA A 3 -11.24 -0.72 1.60
N ASP A 4 -12.07 -0.66 0.57
CA ASP A 4 -11.70 -0.17 -0.77
C ASP A 4 -11.23 1.29 -0.77
N ASP A 5 -11.80 2.15 0.09
CA ASP A 5 -11.36 3.53 0.21
C ASP A 5 -9.87 3.61 0.64
N PHE A 6 -9.43 2.68 1.50
CA PHE A 6 -8.03 2.58 1.93
C PHE A 6 -7.12 2.05 0.83
N VAL A 7 -7.54 0.97 0.15
CA VAL A 7 -6.81 0.37 -0.99
C VAL A 7 -6.56 1.45 -2.05
N TRP A 8 -7.60 2.18 -2.45
CA TRP A 8 -7.51 3.24 -3.44
C TRP A 8 -6.63 4.40 -2.98
N SER A 9 -6.72 4.80 -1.71
CA SER A 9 -5.89 5.88 -1.17
C SER A 9 -4.40 5.51 -1.18
N TRP A 10 -4.06 4.27 -0.83
CA TRP A 10 -2.67 3.80 -0.81
C TRP A 10 -2.12 3.59 -2.23
N MET A 11 -2.97 3.14 -3.16
CA MET A 11 -2.63 3.12 -4.59
C MET A 11 -2.22 4.50 -5.08
N ARG A 12 -2.99 5.54 -4.75
CA ARG A 12 -2.66 6.92 -5.15
C ARG A 12 -1.36 7.43 -4.54
N ILE A 13 -1.10 7.12 -3.28
CA ILE A 13 0.16 7.49 -2.62
C ILE A 13 1.35 6.84 -3.35
N LEU A 14 1.20 5.57 -3.73
CA LEU A 14 2.26 4.79 -4.38
C LEU A 14 2.38 5.06 -5.88
N THR A 15 1.37 5.63 -6.55
CA THR A 15 1.49 6.02 -7.96
C THR A 15 2.42 7.24 -8.11
N ALA A 16 3.65 7.02 -8.60
CA ALA A 16 4.69 8.05 -8.70
C ALA A 16 4.28 9.30 -9.50
N SER A 17 3.47 9.16 -10.55
CA SER A 17 2.98 10.29 -11.35
C SER A 17 2.07 11.25 -10.59
N LEU A 18 1.53 10.84 -9.43
CA LEU A 18 0.70 11.68 -8.57
C LEU A 18 1.50 12.52 -7.58
N GLY A 19 2.82 12.31 -7.47
CA GLY A 19 3.72 13.21 -6.73
C GLY A 19 3.48 13.27 -5.22
N SER A 20 3.08 12.16 -4.58
CA SER A 20 2.98 12.08 -3.12
C SER A 20 4.29 12.50 -2.46
N GLN A 21 4.21 13.24 -1.35
CA GLN A 21 5.40 13.72 -0.64
C GLN A 21 6.09 12.63 0.19
N TYR A 22 5.34 11.58 0.57
CA TYR A 22 5.80 10.53 1.49
C TYR A 22 5.35 9.13 1.05
N PRO A 23 5.68 8.68 -0.18
CA PRO A 23 5.33 7.33 -0.65
C PRO A 23 6.08 6.24 0.14
N ASP A 24 7.25 6.57 0.67
CA ASP A 24 8.14 5.72 1.45
C ASP A 24 7.54 5.23 2.77
N MET A 25 6.57 5.95 3.34
CA MET A 25 5.81 5.49 4.52
C MET A 25 5.06 4.17 4.28
N LEU A 26 4.76 3.85 3.02
CA LEU A 26 4.09 2.60 2.64
C LEU A 26 5.04 1.52 2.11
N TYR A 27 6.35 1.75 2.05
CA TYR A 27 7.30 0.76 1.50
C TYR A 27 7.46 -0.50 2.34
N TYR A 28 6.95 -0.49 3.57
CA TYR A 28 6.87 -1.68 4.42
C TYR A 28 5.92 -2.74 3.85
N LEU A 29 4.98 -2.36 2.98
CA LEU A 29 4.10 -3.30 2.30
C LEU A 29 4.85 -4.10 1.23
N GLU A 30 4.49 -5.37 1.08
CA GLU A 30 4.93 -6.17 -0.06
C GLU A 30 4.67 -5.43 -1.38
N GLY A 31 5.64 -5.39 -2.30
CA GLY A 31 5.49 -4.78 -3.62
C GLY A 31 5.35 -3.25 -3.69
N ALA A 32 5.20 -2.54 -2.58
CA ALA A 32 4.87 -1.10 -2.60
C ALA A 32 5.96 -0.22 -3.23
N GLU A 33 7.23 -0.42 -2.83
CA GLU A 33 8.37 0.30 -3.40
C GLU A 33 8.57 -0.07 -4.88
N GLU A 34 8.40 -1.33 -5.22
CA GLU A 34 8.54 -1.85 -6.58
C GLU A 34 7.47 -1.24 -7.50
N TYR A 35 6.24 -1.08 -7.01
CA TYR A 35 5.17 -0.39 -7.73
C TYR A 35 5.45 1.09 -7.90
N HIS A 36 5.88 1.77 -6.83
CA HIS A 36 6.23 3.19 -6.91
C HIS A 36 7.39 3.48 -7.86
N THR A 37 8.40 2.61 -7.86
CA THR A 37 9.58 2.73 -8.74
C THR A 37 9.34 2.21 -10.16
N GLY A 38 8.16 1.66 -10.46
CA GLY A 38 7.80 1.12 -11.77
C GLY A 38 8.46 -0.21 -12.12
N LYS A 39 9.04 -0.91 -11.13
CA LYS A 39 9.55 -2.29 -11.30
C LYS A 39 8.41 -3.29 -11.49
N ILE A 40 7.27 -3.04 -10.85
CA ILE A 40 5.99 -3.69 -11.14
C ILE A 40 4.96 -2.62 -11.51
N THR A 41 3.97 -2.99 -12.32
CA THR A 41 2.91 -2.08 -12.77
C THR A 41 1.52 -2.51 -12.32
N ASP A 42 1.37 -3.75 -11.85
CA ASP A 42 0.11 -4.25 -11.32
C ASP A 42 0.02 -3.91 -9.83
N PHE A 43 -0.96 -3.09 -9.45
CA PHE A 43 -1.18 -2.75 -8.05
C PHE A 43 -1.68 -3.94 -7.21
N ASN A 44 -2.21 -5.00 -7.84
CA ASN A 44 -2.65 -6.21 -7.13
C ASN A 44 -1.50 -7.01 -6.50
N GLU A 45 -0.26 -6.73 -6.91
CA GLU A 45 0.97 -7.27 -6.31
C GLU A 45 1.40 -6.50 -5.04
N VAL A 46 0.79 -5.34 -4.76
CA VAL A 46 1.02 -4.62 -3.50
C VAL A 46 0.26 -5.30 -2.36
N GLY A 47 0.91 -5.40 -1.20
CA GLY A 47 0.43 -6.08 0.01
C GLY A 47 -0.74 -5.41 0.72
N ILE A 48 -1.73 -4.87 0.02
CA ILE A 48 -2.98 -4.32 0.58
C ILE A 48 -4.18 -4.81 -0.23
N LYS A 49 -5.16 -5.40 0.46
CA LYS A 49 -6.40 -5.90 -0.17
C LYS A 49 -7.61 -5.67 0.74
N ALA A 50 -8.70 -5.19 0.16
CA ALA A 50 -10.02 -5.29 0.77
C ALA A 50 -10.53 -6.73 0.58
N ILE A 51 -10.80 -7.44 1.68
CA ILE A 51 -11.37 -8.80 1.62
C ILE A 51 -12.91 -8.73 1.64
N ASP A 52 -13.45 -7.70 2.29
CA ASP A 52 -14.85 -7.29 2.28
C ASP A 52 -14.93 -5.79 2.65
N ASP A 53 -16.14 -5.22 2.70
CA ASP A 53 -16.39 -3.80 2.96
C ASP A 53 -15.71 -3.25 4.24
N HIS A 54 -15.46 -4.12 5.23
CA HIS A 54 -14.96 -3.72 6.54
C HIS A 54 -13.70 -4.48 7.00
N THR A 55 -13.13 -5.32 6.13
CA THR A 55 -11.92 -6.09 6.41
C THR A 55 -10.80 -5.72 5.44
N LEU A 56 -9.76 -5.05 5.95
CA LEU A 56 -8.53 -4.77 5.23
C LEU A 56 -7.45 -5.79 5.61
N LYS A 57 -6.90 -6.49 4.61
CA LYS A 57 -5.73 -7.36 4.77
C LYS A 57 -4.48 -6.63 4.29
N VAL A 58 -3.46 -6.59 5.15
CA VAL A 58 -2.14 -6.03 4.81
C VAL A 58 -1.07 -7.10 5.00
N ASN A 59 -0.20 -7.24 3.99
CA ASN A 59 1.01 -8.05 4.05
C ASN A 59 2.24 -7.14 4.02
N LEU A 60 3.19 -7.41 4.91
CA LEU A 60 4.42 -6.62 5.07
C LEU A 60 5.63 -7.39 4.54
N LYS A 61 6.62 -6.68 3.97
CA LYS A 61 7.88 -7.28 3.48
C LYS A 61 8.67 -7.97 4.59
N SER A 62 8.52 -7.49 5.83
CA SER A 62 9.22 -8.00 7.00
C SER A 62 8.47 -7.64 8.29
N PRO A 63 8.76 -8.31 9.42
CA PRO A 63 8.19 -7.93 10.72
C PRO A 63 8.45 -6.45 11.02
N THR A 64 7.38 -5.67 11.13
CA THR A 64 7.42 -4.22 11.35
C THR A 64 6.61 -3.89 12.61
N PRO A 65 7.22 -3.95 13.82
CA PRO A 65 6.49 -3.85 15.10
C PRO A 65 5.74 -2.52 15.29
N PHE A 66 6.21 -1.46 14.64
CA PHE A 66 5.59 -0.14 14.69
C PHE A 66 4.52 0.05 13.60
N PHE A 67 4.19 -0.95 12.78
CA PHE A 67 3.23 -0.75 11.67
C PHE A 67 1.85 -0.25 12.14
N LEU A 68 1.41 -0.68 13.33
CA LEU A 68 0.18 -0.20 13.96
C LEU A 68 0.41 0.99 14.91
N GLY A 69 1.67 1.34 15.14
CA GLY A 69 2.08 2.44 16.00
C GLY A 69 2.40 3.65 15.14
N PHE A 70 1.61 4.71 15.33
CA PHE A 70 1.54 5.96 14.58
C PHE A 70 0.56 5.95 13.40
#